data_AF-A0Z1E0-F1
#
_entry.id   AF-A0Z1E0-F1
#
_cell.length_a   1.000
_cell.length_b   1.000
_cell.length_c   1.000
_cell.angle_alpha   90.00
_cell.angle_beta   90.00
_cell.angle_gamma   90.00
#
_symmetry.space_group_name_H-M   'P 1'
#
loop_
_entity.id
_entity.type
_entity.pdbx_description
1 polymer ?
#
loop_
_entity_poly.entity_id
_entity_poly.type
_entity_poly.pdbx_seq_one_letter_code
_entity_poly.pdbx_strand_id
1 'polypeptide(L)'
;MRVIGLELIAIISPPILYGLICLPLSNALLAQYPNEVNSLGGTHSTPLVVATELIQLFSLIVCGAALQGIAGHLPRFKLLLLGITVEMLVIAIWVEAQYWNAMPIWHHFVFFALIILGLAIGSALADRWRAVRT
;
A
#
# COMPACT_ATOMS: atom_id res chain seq x y z
N MET A 1 3.91 26.82 11.24
CA MET A 1 4.18 25.61 12.05
C MET A 1 3.14 24.50 11.91
N ARG A 2 1.81 24.75 11.87
CA ARG A 2 0.80 23.67 11.75
C ARG A 2 0.82 22.86 10.43
N VAL A 3 1.14 23.50 9.31
CA VAL A 3 1.12 22.84 7.98
C VAL A 3 2.25 21.81 7.83
N ILE A 4 3.47 22.16 8.24
CA ILE A 4 4.65 21.28 8.17
C ILE A 4 4.42 20.00 9.00
N GLY A 5 3.79 20.10 10.17
CA GLY A 5 3.47 18.93 10.99
C GLY A 5 2.49 17.96 10.31
N LEU A 6 1.46 18.47 9.63
CA LEU A 6 0.50 17.65 8.89
C LEU A 6 1.12 17.00 7.66
N GLU A 7 1.98 17.71 6.93
CA GLU A 7 2.71 17.15 5.79
C GLU A 7 3.63 16.01 6.23
N LEU A 8 4.35 16.15 7.35
CA LEU A 8 5.18 15.07 7.90
C LEU A 8 4.37 13.84 8.32
N ILE A 9 3.22 14.04 8.98
CA ILE A 9 2.32 12.93 9.34
C ILE A 9 1.80 12.24 8.08
N ALA A 10 1.44 13.01 7.05
CA ALA A 10 0.97 12.50 5.77
C ALA A 10 2.04 11.69 5.02
N ILE A 11 3.32 12.05 5.13
CA ILE A 11 4.44 11.31 4.54
C ILE A 11 4.68 9.99 5.28
N ILE A 12 4.72 10.02 6.62
CA ILE A 12 5.08 8.84 7.42
C ILE A 12 3.93 7.84 7.56
N SER A 13 2.67 8.31 7.51
CA SER A 13 1.52 7.45 7.79
C SER A 13 1.28 6.31 6.78
N PRO A 14 1.41 6.48 5.45
CA PRO A 14 1.15 5.42 4.49
C PRO A 14 2.05 4.19 4.62
N PRO A 15 3.40 4.28 4.75
CA PRO A 15 4.22 3.08 4.93
C PRO A 15 3.94 2.37 6.24
N ILE A 16 3.69 3.12 7.33
CA ILE A 16 3.32 2.53 8.62
C ILE A 16 1.97 1.82 8.53
N LEU A 17 0.96 2.50 7.98
CA LEU A 17 -0.39 1.97 7.87
C LEU A 17 -0.44 0.76 6.95
N TYR A 18 0.28 0.80 5.82
CA TYR A 18 0.43 -0.33 4.92
C TYR A 18 1.07 -1.51 5.67
N GLY A 19 2.18 -1.31 6.37
CA GLY A 19 2.83 -2.36 7.14
C GLY A 19 1.94 -2.96 8.24
N LEU A 20 1.19 -2.12 8.96
CA LEU A 20 0.27 -2.55 10.03
C LEU A 20 -0.94 -3.33 9.54
N ILE A 21 -1.39 -3.11 8.31
CA ILE A 21 -2.54 -3.81 7.73
C ILE A 21 -2.07 -5.02 6.90
N CYS A 22 -1.17 -4.77 5.95
CA CYS A 22 -0.80 -5.76 4.95
C CYS A 22 0.01 -6.91 5.55
N LEU A 23 0.99 -6.64 6.41
CA LEU A 23 1.86 -7.71 6.93
C LEU A 23 1.08 -8.72 7.77
N PRO A 24 0.24 -8.32 8.76
CA PRO A 24 -0.52 -9.29 9.54
C PRO A 24 -1.52 -10.07 8.69
N LEU A 25 -2.20 -9.43 7.75
CA LEU A 25 -3.19 -10.09 6.90
C LEU A 25 -2.54 -11.08 5.93
N SER A 26 -1.46 -10.70 5.26
CA SER A 26 -0.72 -11.61 4.37
C SER A 26 -0.10 -12.76 5.16
N ASN A 27 0.49 -12.51 6.33
CA ASN A 27 1.02 -13.59 7.17
C ASN A 27 -0.08 -14.53 7.66
N ALA A 28 -1.24 -14.01 8.06
CA ALA A 28 -2.38 -14.83 8.46
C ALA A 28 -2.94 -15.66 7.29
N LEU A 29 -2.93 -15.12 6.07
CA LEU A 29 -3.28 -15.87 4.87
C LEU A 29 -2.29 -17.01 4.64
N LEU A 30 -0.99 -16.71 4.58
CA LEU A 30 0.05 -17.71 4.28
C LEU A 30 0.15 -18.80 5.36
N ALA A 31 -0.07 -18.45 6.64
CA ALA A 31 -0.08 -19.41 7.75
C ALA A 31 -1.16 -20.50 7.61
N GLN A 32 -2.21 -20.26 6.82
CA GLN A 32 -3.25 -21.27 6.55
C GLN A 32 -2.81 -22.31 5.51
N TYR A 33 -1.73 -22.04 4.77
CA TYR A 33 -1.24 -22.88 3.67
C TYR A 33 0.26 -23.19 3.81
N PRO A 34 0.72 -23.80 4.91
CA PRO A 34 2.14 -23.98 5.19
C PRO A 34 2.90 -24.80 4.13
N ASN A 35 2.22 -25.70 3.42
CA ASN A 35 2.82 -26.52 2.35
C ASN A 35 3.04 -25.75 1.04
N GLU A 36 2.43 -24.58 0.90
CA GLU A 36 2.54 -23.71 -0.28
C GLU A 36 3.53 -22.55 -0.04
N VAL A 37 4.06 -22.43 1.17
CA VAL A 37 5.02 -21.39 1.58
C VAL A 37 6.44 -21.93 1.46
N ASN A 38 7.31 -21.17 0.79
CA ASN A 38 8.72 -21.54 0.61
C ASN A 38 9.59 -21.11 1.81
N SER A 39 10.86 -21.49 1.80
CA SER A 39 11.83 -21.16 2.86
C SER A 39 12.11 -19.67 3.00
N LEU A 40 11.73 -18.84 2.02
CA LEU A 40 11.86 -17.38 2.06
C LEU A 40 10.60 -16.70 2.62
N GLY A 41 9.57 -17.46 2.99
CA GLY A 41 8.30 -16.95 3.53
C GLY A 41 7.30 -16.47 2.47
N GLY A 42 7.57 -16.68 1.18
CA GLY A 42 6.65 -16.37 0.07
C GLY A 42 5.98 -17.61 -0.50
N THR A 43 5.29 -17.48 -1.64
CA THR A 43 4.61 -18.59 -2.32
C THR A 43 4.67 -18.45 -3.83
N HIS A 44 4.67 -19.57 -4.55
CA HIS A 44 4.50 -19.61 -6.01
C HIS A 44 3.11 -20.11 -6.44
N SER A 45 2.25 -20.44 -5.47
CA SER A 45 0.87 -20.83 -5.73
C SER A 45 0.10 -19.63 -6.27
N THR A 46 -0.27 -19.68 -7.55
CA THR A 46 -0.93 -18.54 -8.23
C THR A 46 -2.18 -18.05 -7.49
N PRO A 47 -3.08 -18.92 -6.99
CA PRO A 47 -4.22 -18.47 -6.18
C PRO A 47 -3.83 -17.68 -4.93
N LEU A 48 -2.78 -18.11 -4.22
CA LEU A 48 -2.31 -17.43 -3.01
C LEU A 48 -1.60 -16.11 -3.30
N VAL A 49 -0.83 -16.05 -4.40
CA VAL A 49 -0.24 -14.78 -4.84
C VAL A 49 -1.36 -13.79 -5.15
N VAL A 50 -2.37 -14.18 -5.95
CA VAL A 50 -3.53 -13.32 -6.26
C VAL A 50 -4.26 -12.87 -4.99
N ALA A 51 -4.47 -13.76 -4.01
CA ALA A 51 -5.09 -13.38 -2.75
C ALA A 51 -4.23 -12.36 -1.97
N THR A 52 -2.90 -12.53 -1.98
CA THR A 52 -1.96 -11.55 -1.41
C THR A 52 -2.08 -10.21 -2.12
N GLU A 53 -2.15 -10.17 -3.46
CA GLU A 53 -2.34 -8.92 -4.22
C GLU A 53 -3.62 -8.18 -3.83
N LEU A 54 -4.71 -8.90 -3.58
CA LEU A 54 -5.97 -8.30 -3.13
C LEU A 54 -5.83 -7.67 -1.74
N ILE A 55 -5.10 -8.30 -0.83
CA ILE A 55 -4.77 -7.73 0.49
C ILE A 55 -3.93 -6.47 0.33
N GLN A 56 -2.93 -6.50 -0.55
CA GLN A 56 -2.06 -5.35 -0.82
C GLN A 56 -2.86 -4.18 -1.41
N LEU A 57 -3.71 -4.44 -2.41
CA LEU A 57 -4.59 -3.44 -3.01
C LEU A 57 -5.53 -2.82 -1.96
N PHE A 58 -6.18 -3.66 -1.16
CA PHE A 58 -7.06 -3.18 -0.09
C PHE A 58 -6.31 -2.28 0.89
N SER A 59 -5.12 -2.71 1.34
CA SER A 59 -4.27 -1.95 2.27
C SER A 59 -3.87 -0.59 1.68
N LEU A 60 -3.51 -0.54 0.39
CA LEU A 60 -3.15 0.69 -0.31
C LEU A 60 -4.33 1.65 -0.49
N ILE A 61 -5.54 1.12 -0.74
CA ILE A 61 -6.77 1.91 -0.78
C ILE A 61 -7.03 2.55 0.59
N VAL A 62 -6.87 1.80 1.68
CA VAL A 62 -7.01 2.34 3.05
C VAL A 62 -5.97 3.43 3.30
N CYS A 63 -4.72 3.23 2.85
CA CYS A 63 -3.66 4.24 2.95
C CYS A 63 -4.02 5.54 2.18
N GLY A 64 -4.49 5.41 0.94
CA GLY A 64 -4.93 6.55 0.14
C GLY A 64 -6.08 7.32 0.78
N ALA A 65 -7.06 6.60 1.33
CA ALA A 65 -8.20 7.20 2.03
C ALA A 65 -7.78 7.94 3.31
N ALA A 66 -6.89 7.33 4.11
CA ALA A 66 -6.33 7.96 5.31
C ALA A 66 -5.52 9.22 4.97
N LEU A 67 -4.72 9.17 3.90
CA LEU A 67 -3.95 10.31 3.40
C LEU A 67 -4.87 11.47 2.98
N GLN A 68 -5.95 11.20 2.24
CA GLN A 68 -7.00 12.20 1.96
C GLN A 68 -7.60 12.74 3.26
N GLY A 69 -7.77 11.88 4.27
CA GLY A 69 -8.17 12.23 5.65
C GLY A 69 -7.34 13.35 6.24
N ILE A 70 -6.04 13.10 6.30
CA ILE A 70 -5.05 13.93 6.99
C ILE A 70 -4.77 15.22 6.21
N ALA A 71 -4.54 15.10 4.91
CA ALA A 71 -3.93 16.17 4.11
C ALA A 71 -4.75 16.62 2.89
N GLY A 72 -5.93 16.03 2.64
CA GLY A 72 -6.73 16.31 1.44
C GLY A 72 -7.16 17.77 1.27
N HIS A 73 -7.17 18.55 2.35
CA HIS A 73 -7.50 19.98 2.36
C HIS A 73 -6.29 20.89 2.02
N LEU A 74 -5.08 20.34 1.92
CA LEU A 74 -3.88 21.13 1.65
C LEU A 74 -3.84 21.54 0.17
N PRO A 75 -3.46 22.80 -0.15
CA PRO A 75 -3.40 23.28 -1.54
C PRO A 75 -2.49 22.46 -2.46
N ARG A 76 -1.46 21.82 -1.89
CA ARG A 76 -0.47 21.01 -2.61
C ARG A 76 -0.70 19.50 -2.48
N PHE A 77 -1.89 19.08 -2.06
CA PHE A 77 -2.19 17.67 -1.80
C PHE A 77 -1.83 16.73 -2.97
N LYS A 78 -2.09 17.13 -4.22
CA LYS A 78 -1.73 16.29 -5.39
C LYS A 78 -0.22 16.07 -5.53
N LEU A 79 0.59 17.10 -5.23
CA LEU A 79 2.04 16.98 -5.24
C LEU A 79 2.53 16.12 -4.07
N LEU A 80 1.91 16.28 -2.91
CA LEU A 80 2.18 15.46 -1.73
C LEU A 80 1.86 13.98 -1.98
N LEU A 81 0.69 13.68 -2.57
CA LEU A 81 0.28 12.34 -2.98
C LEU A 81 1.29 11.72 -3.95
N LEU A 82 1.73 12.47 -4.96
CA LEU A 82 2.76 11.99 -5.89
C LEU A 82 4.08 11.67 -5.16
N GLY A 83 4.53 12.56 -4.27
CA GLY A 83 5.75 12.36 -3.49
C GLY A 83 5.69 11.11 -2.60
N ILE A 84 4.55 10.90 -1.94
CA ILE A 84 4.29 9.71 -1.11
C ILE A 84 4.21 8.45 -1.97
N THR A 85 3.58 8.49 -3.14
CA THR A 85 3.56 7.34 -4.06
C THR A 85 4.99 6.96 -4.46
N VAL A 86 5.85 7.95 -4.75
CA VAL A 86 7.26 7.71 -5.06
C VAL A 86 8.01 7.12 -3.86
N GLU A 87 7.81 7.66 -2.67
CA GLU A 87 8.38 7.11 -1.42
C GLU A 87 7.99 5.64 -1.21
N MET A 88 6.70 5.33 -1.32
CA MET A 88 6.17 3.97 -1.19
C MET A 88 6.78 3.03 -2.24
N LEU A 89 6.97 3.49 -3.48
CA LEU A 89 7.64 2.72 -4.52
C LEU A 89 9.11 2.45 -4.18
N VAL A 90 9.85 3.44 -3.67
CA VAL A 90 11.25 3.26 -3.26
C VAL A 90 11.36 2.23 -2.14
N ILE A 91 10.48 2.30 -1.13
CA ILE A 91 10.42 1.32 -0.04
C ILE A 91 10.08 -0.06 -0.60
N ALA A 92 9.09 -0.17 -1.48
CA ALA A 92 8.69 -1.43 -2.08
C ALA A 92 9.82 -2.06 -2.90
N ILE A 93 10.50 -1.29 -3.75
CA ILE A 93 11.65 -1.78 -4.53
C ILE A 93 12.76 -2.29 -3.60
N TRP A 94 13.04 -1.56 -2.52
CA TRP A 94 14.04 -1.97 -1.54
C TRP A 94 13.68 -3.31 -0.87
N VAL A 95 12.41 -3.49 -0.48
CA VAL A 95 11.93 -4.73 0.13
C VAL A 95 11.92 -5.87 -0.89
N GLU A 96 11.36 -5.66 -2.08
CA GLU A 96 11.29 -6.70 -3.12
C GLU A 96 12.67 -7.15 -3.60
N ALA A 97 13.67 -6.27 -3.60
CA ALA A 97 15.04 -6.66 -3.91
C ALA A 97 15.58 -7.74 -2.96
N GLN A 98 15.11 -7.79 -1.71
CA GLN A 98 15.50 -8.81 -0.72
C GLN A 98 14.72 -10.12 -0.92
N TYR A 99 13.49 -10.04 -1.43
CA TYR A 99 12.56 -11.17 -1.56
C TYR A 99 12.23 -11.52 -3.02
N TRP A 100 13.10 -11.13 -3.96
CA TRP A 100 12.83 -11.23 -5.40
C TRP A 100 12.47 -12.65 -5.85
N ASN A 101 13.09 -13.66 -5.23
CA ASN A 101 12.88 -15.08 -5.52
C ASN A 101 11.83 -15.75 -4.60
N ALA A 102 11.23 -15.00 -3.66
CA ALA A 102 10.23 -15.52 -2.74
C ALA A 102 8.85 -15.68 -3.42
N MET A 103 8.57 -14.91 -4.47
CA MET A 103 7.33 -14.94 -5.24
C MET A 103 7.58 -14.88 -6.75
N PRO A 104 6.60 -15.24 -7.60
CA PRO A 104 6.74 -15.18 -9.06
C PRO A 104 7.10 -13.77 -9.53
N ILE A 105 7.93 -13.67 -10.58
CA ILE A 105 8.44 -12.37 -11.06
C ILE A 105 7.33 -11.35 -11.41
N TRP A 106 6.16 -11.82 -11.84
CA TRP A 106 5.05 -10.95 -12.18
C TRP A 106 4.44 -10.25 -10.96
N HIS A 107 4.56 -10.85 -9.77
CA HIS A 107 4.12 -10.29 -8.48
C HIS A 107 4.68 -8.88 -8.28
N HIS A 108 5.99 -8.73 -8.45
CA HIS A 108 6.72 -7.47 -8.24
C HIS A 108 6.14 -6.32 -9.07
N PHE A 109 5.88 -6.60 -10.36
CA PHE A 109 5.31 -5.60 -11.26
C PHE A 109 3.86 -5.27 -10.91
N VAL A 110 3.07 -6.26 -10.50
CA VAL A 110 1.71 -6.04 -10.02
C VAL A 110 1.73 -5.19 -8.77
N PHE A 111 2.54 -5.54 -7.76
CA PHE A 111 2.65 -4.77 -6.52
C PHE A 111 3.03 -3.30 -6.79
N PHE A 112 4.01 -3.03 -7.65
CA PHE A 112 4.37 -1.65 -8.02
C PHE A 112 3.20 -0.90 -8.69
N ALA A 113 2.46 -1.57 -9.57
CA ALA A 113 1.25 -0.99 -10.18
C ALA A 113 0.16 -0.73 -9.13
N LEU A 114 -0.02 -1.64 -8.17
CA LEU A 114 -0.97 -1.48 -7.07
C LEU A 114 -0.63 -0.27 -6.21
N ILE A 115 0.65 0.02 -5.94
CA ILE A 115 1.04 1.22 -5.16
C ILE A 115 0.58 2.50 -5.86
N ILE A 116 0.83 2.60 -7.17
CA ILE A 116 0.44 3.76 -7.97
C ILE A 116 -1.09 3.93 -7.98
N LEU A 117 -1.82 2.84 -8.21
CA LEU A 117 -3.26 2.88 -8.39
C LEU A 117 -4.01 2.95 -7.06
N GLY A 118 -3.64 2.13 -6.08
CA GLY A 118 -4.34 1.95 -4.81
C GLY A 118 -4.39 3.23 -3.97
N LEU A 119 -3.26 3.94 -3.85
CA LEU A 119 -3.21 5.22 -3.15
C LEU A 119 -4.10 6.28 -3.82
N ALA A 120 -4.05 6.36 -5.15
CA ALA A 120 -4.87 7.30 -5.92
C ALA A 120 -6.37 6.97 -5.83
N ILE A 121 -6.74 5.70 -5.98
CA ILE A 121 -8.11 5.22 -5.86
C ILE A 121 -8.65 5.50 -4.45
N GLY A 122 -7.91 5.12 -3.41
CA GLY A 122 -8.31 5.34 -2.02
C GLY A 122 -8.54 6.82 -1.70
N SER A 123 -7.64 7.69 -2.15
CA SER A 123 -7.77 9.14 -1.98
C SER A 123 -9.00 9.67 -2.72
N ALA A 124 -9.21 9.28 -3.98
CA ALA A 124 -10.36 9.72 -4.77
C ALA A 124 -11.70 9.25 -4.21
N LEU A 125 -11.78 8.01 -3.71
CA LEU A 125 -12.99 7.49 -3.05
C LEU A 125 -13.31 8.26 -1.77
N ALA A 126 -12.30 8.54 -0.94
CA ALA A 126 -12.48 9.29 0.29
C ALA A 126 -12.90 10.75 0.05
N ASP A 127 -12.41 11.36 -1.03
CA ASP A 127 -12.81 12.72 -1.44
C ASP A 127 -14.27 12.76 -1.90
N ARG A 128 -14.66 11.85 -2.81
CA ARG A 128 -16.04 11.71 -3.28
C ARG A 128 -17.02 11.45 -2.14
N TRP A 129 -16.65 10.60 -1.19
CA TRP A 129 -17.48 10.30 -0.04
C TRP A 129 -17.77 11.53 0.83
N ARG A 130 -16.79 12.44 0.98
CA ARG A 130 -17.01 13.71 1.69
C ARG A 130 -17.93 14.63 0.92
N ALA A 131 -17.72 14.77 -0.39
CA ALA A 131 -18.53 15.65 -1.23
C ALA A 131 -20.02 15.27 -1.24
N VAL A 132 -20.36 13.99 -1.06
CA VAL A 132 -21.77 13.53 -0.99
C VAL A 132 -22.39 13.78 0.40
N ARG A 133 -21.58 14.00 1.44
CA ARG A 133 -22.03 14.19 2.83
C ARG A 133 -22.09 15.64 3.30
N THR A 134 -21.58 16.57 2.50
CA THR A 134 -21.62 18.02 2.71
C THR A 134 -22.70 18.64 1.86
#